data_AF-A0A1Y4BWE2-F1
#
_entry.id   AF-A0A1Y4BWE2-F1
#
_cell.length_a   1.000
_cell.length_b   1.000
_cell.length_c   1.000
_cell.angle_alpha   90.00
_cell.angle_beta   90.00
_cell.angle_gamma   90.00
#
_symmetry.space_group_name_H-M   'P 1'
#
loop_
_entity.id
_entity.type
_entity.pdbx_description
1 polymer ?
#
loop_
_entity_poly.entity_id
_entity_poly.type
_entity_poly.pdbx_seq_one_letter_code
_entity_poly.pdbx_strand_id
1 'polypeptide(L)'
;MINKETCGPVYRYEVRNPDYGVLEVNHLSIEGAIREAVRQWGADWRTTACDCTARKLGSARKPRCRRCMREFGRPGDYAAYCPDCERVNEQRRRERAARKEDRRAGMRK
;
A
#
# COMPACT_ATOMS: atom_id res chain seq x y z
N MET A 1 -8.55 3.00 -21.13
CA MET A 1 -7.28 3.75 -21.11
C MET A 1 -6.19 2.79 -20.68
N ILE A 2 -5.21 2.53 -21.55
CA ILE A 2 -4.17 1.53 -21.35
C ILE A 2 -3.30 1.98 -20.18
N ASN A 3 -3.36 1.26 -19.06
CA ASN A 3 -2.44 1.40 -17.95
C ASN A 3 -1.04 1.18 -18.52
N LYS A 4 -0.27 2.27 -18.73
CA LYS A 4 1.15 2.16 -19.01
C LYS A 4 1.76 1.42 -17.83
N GLU A 5 2.01 0.12 -18.03
CA GLU A 5 2.96 -0.65 -17.25
C GLU A 5 4.29 0.07 -17.37
N THR A 6 4.51 1.01 -16.46
CA THR A 6 5.80 1.65 -16.25
C THR A 6 6.75 0.57 -15.74
N CYS A 7 7.41 -0.07 -16.70
CA CYS A 7 8.37 -1.13 -16.51
C CYS A 7 9.69 -0.50 -16.05
N GLY A 8 9.77 -0.18 -14.76
CA GLY A 8 10.97 0.37 -14.13
C GLY A 8 11.05 -0.05 -12.66
N PRO A 9 12.27 -0.15 -12.08
CA PRO A 9 12.42 -0.41 -10.66
C PRO A 9 11.76 0.71 -9.85
N VAL A 10 10.81 0.36 -8.97
CA VAL A 10 10.23 1.31 -8.02
C VAL A 10 11.25 1.55 -6.91
N TYR A 11 11.45 2.82 -6.57
CA TYR A 11 12.37 3.25 -5.54
C TYR A 11 11.61 3.85 -4.36
N ARG A 12 12.20 3.75 -3.17
CA ARG A 12 11.74 4.43 -1.97
C ARG A 12 12.41 5.80 -1.91
N TYR A 13 11.60 6.84 -1.78
CA TYR A 13 12.01 8.22 -1.62
C TYR A 13 11.55 8.77 -0.28
N GLU A 14 12.41 9.51 0.37
CA GLU A 14 12.08 10.36 1.51
C GLU A 14 11.83 11.77 0.96
N VAL A 15 10.59 12.25 1.04
CA VAL A 15 10.22 13.62 0.66
C VAL A 15 10.09 14.45 1.93
N ARG A 16 10.82 15.55 2.01
CA ARG A 16 10.80 16.50 3.12
C ARG A 16 10.21 17.81 2.64
N ASN A 17 9.31 18.37 3.43
CA ASN A 17 8.79 19.71 3.27
C ASN A 17 8.83 20.44 4.63
N PRO A 18 9.25 21.72 4.68
CA PRO A 18 9.33 22.49 5.92
C PRO A 18 8.02 22.56 6.71
N ASP A 19 6.89 22.63 6.02
CA ASP A 19 5.58 22.87 6.63
C ASP A 19 4.86 21.57 7.01
N TYR A 20 5.06 20.51 6.24
CA TYR A 20 4.34 19.23 6.38
C TYR A 20 5.19 18.09 6.96
N GLY A 21 6.50 18.32 7.14
CA GLY A 21 7.44 17.34 7.68
C GLY A 21 7.98 16.37 6.64
N VAL A 22 8.23 15.12 7.06
CA VAL A 22 8.91 14.10 6.25
C VAL A 22 7.97 12.94 5.95
N LEU A 23 7.94 12.50 4.70
CA LEU A 23 7.08 11.42 4.25
C LEU A 23 7.84 10.46 3.32
N GLU A 24 7.70 9.16 3.55
CA GLU A 24 8.28 8.13 2.70
C GLU A 24 7.29 7.67 1.62
N VAL A 25 7.68 7.82 0.36
CA VAL A 25 6.87 7.45 -0.82
C VAL A 25 7.62 6.47 -1.69
N ASN A 26 6.91 5.48 -2.23
CA ASN A 26 7.45 4.59 -3.26
C ASN A 26 7.02 5.09 -4.64
N HIS A 27 7.98 5.43 -5.50
CA HIS A 27 7.70 5.88 -6.87
C HIS A 27 8.83 5.50 -7.82
N LEU A 28 8.57 5.62 -9.12
CA LEU A 28 9.55 5.36 -10.19
C LEU A 28 10.54 6.52 -10.39
N SER A 29 10.18 7.71 -9.94
CA SER A 29 10.89 8.96 -10.19
C SER A 29 10.73 9.92 -9.01
N ILE A 30 11.66 10.86 -8.89
CA ILE A 30 11.65 11.89 -7.84
C ILE A 30 10.42 12.79 -7.97
N GLU A 31 10.12 13.30 -9.17
CA GLU A 31 8.97 14.19 -9.39
C GLU A 31 7.64 13.52 -9.03
N GLY A 32 7.50 12.24 -9.36
CA GLY A 32 6.30 11.49 -9.00
C GLY A 32 6.22 11.20 -7.50
N ALA A 33 7.36 10.99 -6.82
CA ALA A 33 7.39 10.88 -5.37
C ALA A 33 6.95 12.17 -4.68
N ILE A 34 7.42 13.34 -5.17
CA ILE A 34 6.98 14.65 -4.65
C ILE A 34 5.48 14.84 -4.90
N ARG A 35 4.97 14.46 -6.08
CA ARG A 35 3.54 14.57 -6.41
C ARG A 35 2.66 13.74 -5.50
N GLU A 36 3.05 12.50 -5.25
CA GLU A 36 2.34 11.63 -4.32
C GLU A 36 2.44 12.14 -2.87
N ALA A 37 3.60 12.66 -2.44
CA ALA A 37 3.75 13.25 -1.12
C ALA A 37 2.83 14.47 -0.93
N VAL A 38 2.82 15.40 -1.89
CA VAL A 38 1.94 16.58 -1.86
C VAL A 38 0.46 16.17 -1.86
N ARG A 39 0.09 15.17 -2.67
CA ARG A 39 -1.27 14.61 -2.67
C ARG A 39 -1.65 14.04 -1.31
N GLN A 40 -0.72 13.36 -0.63
CA GLN A 40 -0.96 12.75 0.66
C GLN A 40 -1.04 13.77 1.80
N TRP A 41 -0.33 14.90 1.69
CA TRP A 41 -0.49 16.05 2.58
C TRP A 41 -1.75 16.86 2.32
N GLY A 42 -2.39 16.68 1.15
CA GLY A 42 -3.54 17.48 0.73
C GLY A 42 -3.18 18.93 0.39
N ALA A 43 -1.91 19.20 0.07
CA ALA A 43 -1.41 20.53 -0.27
C ALA A 43 -1.54 20.84 -1.77
N ASP A 44 -1.47 22.12 -2.14
CA ASP A 44 -1.47 22.50 -3.55
C ASP A 44 -0.11 22.25 -4.21
N TRP A 45 -0.13 21.54 -5.33
CA TRP A 45 1.07 21.18 -6.09
C TRP A 45 1.85 22.40 -6.57
N ARG A 46 1.16 23.45 -7.01
CA ARG A 46 1.81 24.62 -7.63
C ARG A 46 2.67 25.41 -6.67
N THR A 47 2.27 25.46 -5.41
CA THR A 47 2.99 26.20 -4.37
C THR A 47 4.01 25.31 -3.67
N THR A 48 3.62 24.08 -3.33
CA THR A 48 4.37 23.27 -2.37
C THR A 48 5.46 22.41 -3.03
N ALA A 49 5.38 22.15 -4.33
CA ALA A 49 6.35 21.29 -5.02
C ALA A 49 7.79 21.85 -5.03
N CYS A 50 7.95 23.17 -5.08
CA CYS A 50 9.27 23.82 -5.12
C CYS A 50 10.01 23.73 -3.77
N ASP A 51 9.28 23.72 -2.67
CA ASP A 51 9.85 23.63 -1.31
C ASP A 51 10.11 22.18 -0.86
N CYS A 52 9.72 21.21 -1.68
CA CYS A 52 9.95 19.80 -1.38
C CYS A 52 11.37 19.37 -1.76
N THR A 53 12.07 18.75 -0.81
CA THR A 53 13.33 18.05 -1.06
C THR A 53 13.10 16.55 -1.04
N ALA A 54 13.47 15.85 -2.11
CA ALA A 54 13.32 14.40 -2.20
C ALA A 54 14.67 13.68 -2.25
N ARG A 55 14.84 12.66 -1.41
CA ARG A 55 16.06 11.83 -1.33
C ARG A 55 15.74 10.38 -1.62
N LYS A 56 16.53 9.75 -2.50
CA LYS A 56 16.40 8.32 -2.81
C LYS A 56 16.99 7.48 -1.69
N LEU A 57 16.17 6.64 -1.06
CA LEU A 57 16.58 5.74 0.03
C LEU A 57 17.01 4.35 -0.46
N GLY A 58 16.56 3.92 -1.65
CA GLY A 58 16.92 2.63 -2.23
C GLY A 58 15.79 2.01 -3.06
N SER A 59 15.96 0.75 -3.47
CA SER A 59 14.93 0.01 -4.20
C SER A 59 13.79 -0.41 -3.27
N ALA A 60 12.55 -0.15 -3.68
CA ALA A 60 11.37 -0.61 -2.95
C ALA A 60 11.29 -2.14 -3.06
N ARG A 61 11.06 -2.82 -1.93
CA ARG A 61 10.90 -4.27 -1.90
C ARG A 61 9.47 -4.66 -2.29
N LYS A 62 9.33 -5.82 -2.94
CA LYS A 62 8.00 -6.44 -3.13
C LYS A 62 7.45 -6.91 -1.79
N PRO A 63 6.14 -6.76 -1.53
CA PRO A 63 5.55 -7.33 -0.33
C PRO A 63 5.63 -8.87 -0.40
N ARG A 64 5.88 -9.45 0.78
CA ARG A 64 5.89 -10.90 0.99
C ARG A 64 4.70 -11.31 1.81
N CYS A 65 4.00 -12.33 1.34
CA CYS A 65 2.84 -12.85 2.05
C CYS A 65 3.30 -13.43 3.40
N ARG A 66 2.75 -12.97 4.52
CA ARG A 66 3.10 -13.49 5.85
C ARG A 66 2.72 -14.95 6.07
N ARG A 67 1.90 -15.53 5.19
CA ARG A 67 1.42 -16.91 5.27
C ARG A 67 2.20 -17.87 4.39
N CYS A 68 2.32 -17.58 3.09
CA CYS A 68 3.00 -18.47 2.14
C CYS A 68 4.39 -17.97 1.72
N MET A 69 4.86 -16.84 2.26
CA MET A 69 6.15 -16.21 1.99
C MET A 69 6.41 -15.80 0.52
N ARG A 70 5.45 -16.05 -0.38
CA ARG A 70 5.54 -15.66 -1.79
C ARG A 70 5.53 -14.14 -1.94
N GLU A 71 6.37 -13.64 -2.84
CA GLU A 71 6.36 -12.24 -3.28
C GLU A 71 5.15 -12.00 -4.20
N PHE A 72 4.45 -10.90 -3.99
CA PHE A 72 3.26 -10.53 -4.76
C PHE A 72 3.15 -9.01 -4.89
N GLY A 73 2.17 -8.52 -5.65
CA GLY A 73 1.92 -7.08 -5.79
C GLY A 73 3.05 -6.29 -6.49
N ARG A 74 2.97 -4.97 -6.39
CA ARG A 74 3.99 -4.04 -6.88
C ARG A 74 5.03 -3.76 -5.79
N PRO A 75 6.31 -3.51 -6.16
CA PRO A 75 7.29 -3.11 -5.17
C PRO A 75 6.86 -1.80 -4.51
N GLY A 76 6.89 -1.77 -3.17
CA GLY A 76 6.39 -0.65 -2.38
C GLY A 76 4.94 -0.74 -1.91
N ASP A 77 4.18 -1.76 -2.34
CA ASP A 77 2.85 -2.04 -1.80
C ASP A 77 2.95 -2.54 -0.35
N TYR A 78 2.02 -2.11 0.50
CA TYR A 78 1.94 -2.54 1.89
C TYR A 78 0.80 -3.54 2.08
N ALA A 79 1.08 -4.82 1.79
CA ALA A 79 0.10 -5.90 1.92
C ALA A 79 0.63 -7.05 2.77
N ALA A 80 -0.21 -7.54 3.71
CA ALA A 80 0.17 -8.60 4.64
C ALA A 80 -0.03 -10.02 4.05
N TYR A 81 -1.01 -10.20 3.18
CA TYR A 81 -1.36 -11.50 2.59
C TYR A 81 -1.50 -11.39 1.08
N CYS A 82 -1.08 -12.41 0.34
CA CYS A 82 -1.36 -12.49 -1.08
C CYS A 82 -2.84 -12.77 -1.34
N PRO A 83 -3.38 -12.45 -2.53
CA PRO A 83 -4.79 -12.65 -2.86
C PRO A 83 -5.29 -14.08 -2.60
N ASP A 84 -4.45 -15.09 -2.87
CA ASP A 84 -4.79 -16.50 -2.61
C ASP A 84 -4.98 -16.76 -1.10
N CYS A 85 -4.05 -16.30 -0.28
CA CYS A 85 -4.10 -16.47 1.16
C CYS A 85 -5.22 -15.65 1.80
N GLU A 86 -5.53 -14.48 1.22
CA GLU A 86 -6.65 -13.64 1.64
C GLU A 86 -7.99 -14.30 1.32
N ARG A 87 -8.14 -14.90 0.14
CA ARG A 87 -9.33 -15.69 -0.21
C ARG A 87 -9.58 -16.84 0.76
N VAL A 88 -8.52 -17.55 1.17
CA VAL A 88 -8.63 -18.61 2.19
C VAL A 88 -9.00 -18.04 3.56
N ASN A 89 -8.45 -16.88 3.93
CA ASN A 89 -8.80 -16.21 5.19
C ASN A 89 -10.25 -15.76 5.20
N GLU A 90 -10.74 -15.24 4.07
CA GLU A 90 -12.14 -14.85 3.89
C GLU A 90 -13.07 -16.05 4.00
N GLN A 91 -12.76 -17.15 3.31
CA GLN A 91 -13.54 -18.38 3.43
C GLN A 91 -13.62 -18.87 4.88
N ARG A 92 -12.49 -18.88 5.60
CA ARG A 92 -12.48 -19.21 7.04
C ARG A 92 -13.31 -18.25 7.90
N ARG A 93 -13.35 -16.96 7.56
CA ARG A 93 -14.21 -15.98 8.25
C ARG A 93 -15.69 -16.29 8.01
N ARG A 94 -16.07 -16.61 6.77
CA ARG A 94 -17.44 -16.98 6.39
C ARG A 94 -17.90 -18.27 7.09
N GLU A 95 -17.07 -19.31 7.10
CA GLU A 95 -17.36 -20.57 7.80
C GLU A 95 -17.56 -20.36 9.31
N ARG A 96 -16.72 -19.53 9.94
CA ARG A 96 -16.86 -19.20 11.37
C ARG A 96 -18.11 -18.38 11.67
N ALA A 97 -18.49 -17.48 10.76
CA ALA A 97 -19.72 -16.69 10.89
C ALA A 97 -20.96 -17.59 10.80
N ALA A 98 -21.03 -18.49 9.82
CA ALA A 98 -22.12 -19.47 9.68
C ALA A 98 -22.26 -20.34 10.95
N ARG A 99 -21.16 -20.90 11.46
CA ARG A 99 -21.17 -21.68 12.72
C ARG A 99 -21.58 -20.88 13.97
N LYS A 100 -21.51 -19.55 13.92
CA LYS A 100 -21.96 -18.68 15.02
C LYS A 100 -23.46 -18.42 14.94
N GLU A 101 -24.01 -18.34 13.74
CA GLU A 101 -25.44 -18.22 13.49
C GLU A 101 -26.19 -19.48 13.93
N ASP A 102 -25.69 -20.66 13.57
CA ASP A 102 -26.28 -21.95 13.99
C ASP A 102 -26.36 -22.08 15.52
N ARG A 103 -25.29 -21.66 16.23
CA ARG A 103 -25.27 -21.66 17.71
C ARG A 103 -26.29 -20.71 18.32
N ARG A 104 -26.62 -19.61 17.64
CA ARG A 104 -27.59 -18.61 18.11
C ARG A 104 -29.03 -19.08 17.86
N ALA A 105 -29.28 -19.78 16.75
CA ALA A 105 -30.57 -20.41 16.47
C ALA A 105 -30.91 -21.49 17.50
N GLY A 106 -29.93 -22.28 17.96
CA GLY A 106 -30.11 -23.29 18.99
C GLY A 106 -30.40 -22.77 20.42
N MET A 107 -30.15 -21.48 20.69
CA MET A 107 -30.42 -20.84 21.99
C MET A 107 -31.76 -20.09 22.05
N ARG A 108 -32.51 -20.01 20.95
CA ARG A 108 -33.90 -19.52 20.94
C ARG A 108 -34.83 -20.69 21.28
N LYS A 109 -34.91 -21.05 22.55
CA LYS A 109 -35.98 -21.89 23.11
C LYS A 109 -36.62 -21.13 24.27
#